data_AF-A0A0G1D0L1-F1
#
_entry.id   AF-A0A0G1D0L1-F1
#
_cell.length_a   1.000
_cell.length_b   1.000
_cell.length_c   1.000
_cell.angle_alpha   90.00
_cell.angle_beta   90.00
_cell.angle_gamma   90.00
#
_symmetry.space_group_name_H-M   'P 1'
#
loop_
_entity.id
_entity.type
_entity.pdbx_description
1 polymer ?
#
loop_
_entity_poly.entity_id
_entity_poly.type
_entity_poly.pdbx_seq_one_letter_code
_entity_poly.pdbx_strand_id
1 'polypeptide(L)'
;MNNKLKSSFRANRMNKKNGGFAVILAATIVISISLIIISSLGMLAINENKIAKNAVKSAQAYYAAESGIQDTLYRIIKNKNYEASNSISVGSGNVEISVTED
;
A
#
# COMPACT_ATOMS: atom_id res chain seq x y z
N MET A 1 -53.89 -31.48 -37.34
CA MET A 1 -52.67 -31.17 -36.55
C MET A 1 -53.08 -30.57 -35.22
N ASN A 2 -52.68 -31.18 -34.10
CA ASN A 2 -53.36 -31.07 -32.80
C ASN A 2 -53.01 -29.76 -32.03
N ASN A 3 -54.01 -29.05 -31.49
CA ASN A 3 -53.83 -27.75 -30.82
C ASN A 3 -52.93 -27.82 -29.56
N LYS A 4 -52.81 -29.00 -28.94
CA LYS A 4 -51.92 -29.23 -27.80
C LYS A 4 -50.43 -29.07 -28.15
N LEU A 5 -50.03 -29.45 -29.35
CA LEU A 5 -48.63 -29.28 -29.82
C LEU A 5 -48.29 -27.79 -30.01
N LYS A 6 -49.20 -26.98 -30.56
CA LYS A 6 -48.96 -25.53 -30.69
C LYS A 6 -48.87 -24.80 -29.34
N SER A 7 -49.57 -25.30 -28.31
CA SER A 7 -49.56 -24.76 -26.95
C SER A 7 -48.24 -25.04 -26.22
N SER A 8 -47.70 -26.26 -26.32
CA SER A 8 -46.43 -26.62 -25.66
C SER A 8 -45.21 -25.89 -26.27
N PHE A 9 -45.20 -25.68 -27.59
CA PHE A 9 -44.15 -24.87 -28.24
C PHE A 9 -44.22 -23.38 -27.88
N ARG A 10 -45.41 -22.85 -27.56
CA ARG A 10 -45.58 -21.46 -27.12
C ARG A 10 -45.16 -21.24 -25.67
N ALA A 11 -45.45 -22.19 -24.77
CA ALA A 11 -45.03 -22.13 -23.38
C ALA A 11 -43.50 -22.13 -23.22
N ASN A 12 -42.78 -22.95 -24.00
CA ASN A 12 -41.31 -23.01 -23.93
C ASN A 12 -40.63 -21.75 -24.50
N ARG A 13 -41.29 -21.03 -25.42
CA ARG A 13 -40.77 -19.77 -26.00
C ARG A 13 -40.91 -18.57 -25.05
N MET A 14 -41.84 -18.64 -24.08
CA MET A 14 -42.03 -17.58 -23.07
C MET A 14 -40.93 -17.57 -21.99
N ASN A 15 -40.40 -18.73 -21.59
CA ASN A 15 -39.28 -18.82 -20.64
C ASN A 15 -37.94 -18.37 -21.21
N LYS A 16 -37.81 -18.26 -22.54
CA LYS A 16 -36.55 -17.90 -23.22
C LYS A 16 -36.32 -16.39 -23.38
N LYS A 17 -37.32 -15.56 -23.05
CA LYS A 17 -37.25 -14.10 -23.26
C LYS A 17 -36.32 -13.36 -22.29
N ASN A 18 -36.00 -13.93 -21.13
CA ASN A 18 -35.20 -13.26 -20.09
C ASN A 18 -33.76 -13.82 -19.94
N GLY A 19 -33.40 -14.85 -20.72
CA GLY A 19 -32.10 -15.52 -20.59
C GLY A 19 -30.90 -14.62 -20.90
N GLY A 20 -30.99 -13.76 -21.92
CA GLY A 20 -29.91 -12.83 -22.26
C GLY A 20 -29.67 -11.78 -21.17
N PHE A 21 -30.75 -11.24 -20.60
CA PHE A 21 -30.66 -10.31 -19.47
C PHE A 21 -30.08 -10.99 -18.23
N ALA A 22 -30.50 -12.22 -17.92
CA ALA A 22 -29.96 -12.98 -16.79
C ALA A 22 -28.45 -13.23 -16.91
N VAL A 23 -27.95 -13.53 -18.11
CA VAL A 23 -26.51 -13.71 -18.36
C VAL A 23 -25.73 -12.41 -18.18
N ILE A 24 -26.23 -11.28 -18.69
CA ILE A 24 -25.58 -9.97 -18.54
C ILE A 24 -25.58 -9.54 -17.06
N LEU A 25 -26.67 -9.76 -16.34
CA LEU A 25 -26.77 -9.46 -14.92
C LEU A 25 -25.76 -10.29 -14.12
N ALA A 26 -25.69 -11.61 -14.38
CA ALA A 26 -24.73 -12.49 -13.72
C ALA A 26 -23.28 -12.07 -14.02
N ALA A 27 -22.96 -11.76 -15.27
CA ALA A 27 -21.63 -11.28 -15.66
C ALA A 27 -21.27 -9.97 -14.95
N THR A 28 -22.21 -9.01 -14.89
CA THR A 28 -22.01 -7.73 -14.19
C THR A 28 -21.76 -7.93 -12.70
N ILE A 29 -22.49 -8.84 -12.04
CA ILE A 29 -22.28 -9.16 -10.62
C ILE A 29 -20.88 -9.75 -10.41
N VAL A 30 -20.47 -10.71 -11.24
CA VAL A 30 -19.15 -11.34 -11.13
C VAL A 30 -18.03 -10.32 -11.32
N ILE A 31 -18.14 -9.45 -12.32
CA ILE A 31 -17.18 -8.36 -12.56
C ILE A 31 -17.15 -7.40 -11.37
N SER A 32 -18.31 -7.02 -10.83
CA SER A 32 -18.39 -6.10 -9.69
C SER A 32 -17.71 -6.67 -8.45
N ILE A 33 -17.97 -7.94 -8.13
CA ILE A 33 -17.32 -8.64 -7.02
C ILE A 33 -15.81 -8.72 -7.25
N SER A 34 -15.39 -9.05 -8.48
CA SER A 34 -13.97 -9.14 -8.83
C SER A 34 -13.26 -7.79 -8.66
N LEU A 35 -13.90 -6.69 -9.08
CA LEU A 35 -13.36 -5.34 -8.91
C LEU A 35 -13.22 -4.95 -7.45
N ILE A 36 -14.19 -5.30 -6.60
CA ILE A 36 -14.13 -5.04 -5.16
C ILE A 36 -12.93 -5.77 -4.54
N ILE A 37 -12.73 -7.04 -4.90
CA ILE A 37 -11.61 -7.85 -4.38
C ILE A 37 -10.26 -7.29 -4.85
N ILE A 38 -10.12 -6.96 -6.14
CA ILE A 38 -8.87 -6.42 -6.67
C ILE A 38 -8.55 -5.07 -6.02
N SER A 39 -9.57 -4.22 -5.83
CA SER A 39 -9.38 -2.90 -5.22
C SER A 39 -8.96 -2.98 -3.76
N SER A 40 -9.54 -3.91 -2.99
CA SER A 40 -9.18 -4.09 -1.58
C SER A 40 -7.74 -4.60 -1.43
N LEU A 41 -7.35 -5.58 -2.24
CA LEU A 41 -5.97 -6.08 -2.28
C LEU A 41 -4.98 -5.01 -2.74
N GLY A 42 -5.35 -4.20 -3.74
CA GLY A 42 -4.53 -3.09 -4.21
C GLY A 42 -4.28 -2.05 -3.11
N MET A 43 -5.31 -1.69 -2.34
CA MET A 43 -5.16 -0.75 -1.23
C MET A 43 -4.28 -1.31 -0.10
N LEU A 44 -4.42 -2.59 0.23
CA LEU A 44 -3.55 -3.27 1.19
C LEU A 44 -2.10 -3.25 0.73
N ALA A 45 -1.83 -3.61 -0.52
CA ALA A 45 -0.47 -3.63 -1.09
C ALA A 45 0.19 -2.24 -1.08
N ILE A 46 -0.55 -1.17 -1.39
CA ILE A 46 -0.05 0.21 -1.32
C ILE A 46 0.31 0.59 0.13
N ASN A 47 -0.54 0.23 1.09
CA ASN A 47 -0.31 0.50 2.50
C ASN A 47 0.90 -0.27 3.04
N GLU A 48 1.03 -1.55 2.71
CA GLU A 48 2.19 -2.36 3.05
C GLU A 48 3.48 -1.77 2.47
N ASN A 49 3.46 -1.33 1.20
CA ASN A 49 4.62 -0.68 0.59
C ASN A 49 5.02 0.60 1.32
N LYS A 50 4.04 1.39 1.76
CA LYS A 50 4.28 2.61 2.56
C LYS A 50 4.88 2.26 3.93
N ILE A 51 4.36 1.25 4.62
CA ILE A 51 4.87 0.78 5.91
C ILE A 51 6.32 0.29 5.76
N ALA A 52 6.60 -0.55 4.77
CA ALA A 52 7.93 -1.07 4.50
C ALA A 52 8.94 0.05 4.21
N LYS A 53 8.55 1.03 3.37
CA LYS A 53 9.38 2.21 3.10
C LYS A 53 9.64 3.03 4.36
N ASN A 54 8.63 3.21 5.20
CA ASN A 54 8.78 3.93 6.46
C ASN A 54 9.71 3.18 7.42
N ALA A 55 9.60 1.86 7.52
CA ALA A 55 10.50 1.05 8.35
C ALA A 55 11.97 1.21 7.92
N VAL A 56 12.25 1.17 6.61
CA VAL A 56 13.59 1.41 6.07
C VAL A 56 14.07 2.83 6.38
N LYS A 57 13.23 3.84 6.16
CA LYS A 57 13.58 5.24 6.46
C LYS A 57 13.81 5.48 7.95
N SER A 58 13.02 4.85 8.83
CA SER A 58 13.19 4.93 10.28
C SER A 58 14.51 4.29 10.71
N ALA A 59 14.87 3.13 10.15
CA ALA A 59 16.17 2.51 10.41
C ALA A 59 17.33 3.41 9.92
N GLN A 60 17.22 3.98 8.72
CA GLN A 60 18.21 4.92 8.19
C GLN A 60 18.35 6.16 9.08
N ALA A 61 17.25 6.75 9.53
CA ALA A 61 17.27 7.91 10.43
C ALA A 61 17.93 7.56 11.78
N TYR A 62 17.64 6.37 12.32
CA TYR A 62 18.26 5.88 13.55
C TYR A 62 19.78 5.73 13.41
N TYR A 63 20.25 5.03 12.37
CA TYR A 63 21.68 4.85 12.14
C TYR A 63 22.41 6.16 11.79
N ALA A 64 21.73 7.09 11.10
CA ALA A 64 22.28 8.42 10.86
C ALA A 64 22.47 9.18 12.17
N ALA A 65 21.44 9.21 13.03
CA ALA A 65 21.52 9.84 14.35
C ALA A 65 22.63 9.21 15.21
N GLU A 66 22.72 7.89 15.24
CA GLU A 66 23.77 7.17 15.97
C GLU A 66 25.17 7.53 15.44
N SER A 67 25.34 7.61 14.12
CA SER A 67 26.61 8.03 13.51
C SER A 67 26.98 9.46 13.91
N GLY A 68 26.01 10.37 14.01
CA GLY A 68 26.25 11.73 14.49
C GLY A 68 26.66 11.79 15.95
N ILE A 69 26.00 11.01 16.81
CA ILE A 69 26.39 10.87 18.21
C ILE A 69 27.83 10.33 18.31
N GLN A 70 28.16 9.29 17.55
CA GLN A 70 29.48 8.67 17.58
C GLN A 70 30.58 9.61 17.06
N ASP A 71 30.34 10.38 16.00
CA ASP A 71 31.32 11.37 15.50
C ASP A 71 31.59 12.46 16.54
N THR A 72 30.54 13.04 17.12
CA THR A 72 30.68 14.08 18.15
C THR A 72 31.35 13.54 19.41
N LEU A 73 30.91 12.37 19.90
CA LEU A 73 31.54 11.72 21.05
C LEU A 73 33.02 11.41 20.79
N TYR A 74 33.36 10.92 19.60
CA TYR A 74 34.75 10.66 19.22
C TYR A 74 35.60 11.94 19.23
N ARG A 75 35.08 13.05 18.73
CA ARG A 75 35.78 14.35 18.75
C ARG A 75 36.03 14.83 20.18
N ILE A 76 35.02 14.73 21.05
CA ILE A 76 35.13 15.10 22.47
C ILE A 76 36.23 14.26 23.14
N ILE A 77 36.17 12.92 23.03
CA ILE A 77 37.13 12.01 23.68
C ILE A 77 38.56 12.23 23.16
N LYS A 78 38.72 12.52 21.86
CA LYS A 78 40.03 12.75 21.26
C LYS A 78 40.50 14.20 21.33
N ASN A 79 39.80 15.06 22.09
CA ASN A 79 40.09 16.48 22.22
C ASN A 79 40.28 17.17 20.85
N LYS A 80 39.47 16.78 19.88
CA LYS A 80 39.39 17.40 18.55
C LYS A 80 38.41 18.57 18.62
N ASN A 81 38.62 19.56 17.76
CA ASN A 81 37.67 20.65 17.65
C ASN A 81 36.26 20.12 17.27
N TYR A 82 35.26 20.54 18.02
CA TYR A 82 33.85 20.22 17.79
C TYR A 82 33.01 21.47 18.07
N GLU A 83 31.90 21.59 17.36
CA GLU A 83 30.91 22.62 17.62
C GLU A 83 29.82 22.02 18.52
N ALA A 84 29.36 22.78 19.52
CA ALA A 84 28.32 22.31 20.44
C ALA A 84 26.97 22.13 19.74
N SER A 85 26.72 22.87 18.64
CA SER A 85 25.59 22.66 17.76
C SER A 85 26.06 22.59 16.32
N ASN A 86 25.79 21.48 15.65
CA ASN A 86 26.15 21.31 14.25
C ASN A 86 25.16 20.43 13.50
N SER A 87 25.10 20.64 12.19
CA SER A 87 24.42 19.73 11.27
C SER A 87 25.44 18.98 10.43
N ILE A 88 25.27 17.66 10.34
CA ILE A 88 26.09 16.80 9.50
C ILE A 88 25.19 16.02 8.56
N SER A 89 25.67 15.81 7.33
CA SER A 89 24.99 14.94 6.37
C SER A 89 25.57 13.53 6.48
N VAL A 90 24.71 12.54 6.74
CA VAL A 90 25.08 11.13 6.87
C VAL A 90 24.23 10.33 5.88
N GLY A 91 24.89 9.86 4.81
CA GLY A 91 24.20 9.17 3.72
C GLY A 91 23.21 10.09 3.02
N SER A 92 21.91 9.76 3.09
CA SER A 92 20.82 10.55 2.50
C SER A 92 20.05 11.41 3.51
N GLY A 93 20.48 11.46 4.77
CA GLY A 93 19.84 12.20 5.84
C GLY A 93 20.73 13.32 6.40
N ASN A 94 20.11 14.34 6.98
CA ASN A 94 20.81 15.34 7.79
C ASN A 94 20.51 15.08 9.26
N VAL A 95 21.54 15.18 10.09
CA VAL A 95 21.50 15.02 11.53
C VAL A 95 21.87 16.34 12.16
N GLU A 96 21.06 16.82 13.08
CA GLU A 96 21.36 17.98 13.91
C GLU A 96 21.75 17.50 15.30
N ILE A 97 22.86 18.00 15.80
CA ILE A 97 23.47 17.58 17.06
C ILE A 97 23.52 18.79 17.97
N SER A 98 23.21 18.59 19.25
CA SER A 98 23.34 19.59 20.32
C SER A 98 23.99 18.93 21.54
N VAL A 99 25.10 19.52 21.97
CA VAL A 99 25.85 19.14 23.18
C VAL A 99 25.61 20.21 24.23
N THR A 100 25.16 19.80 25.40
CA THR A 100 24.86 20.68 26.54
C THR A 100 25.63 20.18 27.75
N GLU A 101 26.10 21.11 28.58
CA GLU A 101 26.70 20.82 29.89
C GLU A 101 25.59 20.80 30.95
N ASP A 102 25.69 19.88 31.93
CA ASP A 102 24.78 19.82 33.10
C ASP A 102 25.12 20.88 34.15
#